data_AF-A0A5N6C4R5-F1
#
_entry.id   AF-A0A5N6C4R5-F1
#
_cell.length_a   1.000
_cell.length_b   1.000
_cell.length_c   1.000
_cell.angle_alpha   90.00
_cell.angle_beta   90.00
_cell.angle_gamma   90.00
#
_symmetry.space_group_name_H-M   'P 1'
#
loop_
_entity.id
_entity.type
_entity.pdbx_description
1 polymer ?
#
loop_
_entity_poly.entity_id
_entity_poly.type
_entity_poly.pdbx_seq_one_letter_code
_entity_poly.pdbx_strand_id
1 'polypeptide(L)'
;MADTTTGTDIGRRLARLEERTRALEDEREVTRLILSYGPLVDSGGADAVAGLWDTDGVYDVDELLMRGQDQIAAMVRSDAHQGWIAGGCAHFAGPPRVTVAGDDAIAVSYSLMVTHEDGGFVLRRATANHWTLRRTDTGWRIVNRTARVLDGRPESPALLASGVSTAVPNGERA
;
A
#
# COMPACT_ATOMS: atom_id res chain seq x y z
N MET A 1 -9.32 -50.77 10.87
CA MET A 1 -7.95 -50.27 10.57
C MET A 1 -7.87 -49.57 9.21
N ALA A 2 -8.96 -49.01 8.69
CA ALA A 2 -8.82 -47.70 8.06
C ALA A 2 -8.54 -46.69 9.18
N ASP A 3 -8.10 -45.48 8.82
CA ASP A 3 -8.40 -44.29 9.62
C ASP A 3 -7.36 -43.81 10.65
N THR A 4 -6.09 -43.71 10.25
CA THR A 4 -5.14 -42.78 10.88
C THR A 4 -4.36 -42.01 9.81
N THR A 5 -3.99 -42.69 8.73
CA THR A 5 -3.37 -42.09 7.54
C THR A 5 -4.34 -41.16 6.79
N THR A 6 -5.64 -41.50 6.72
CA THR A 6 -6.67 -40.64 6.10
C THR A 6 -6.94 -39.38 6.93
N GLY A 7 -7.02 -39.52 8.26
CA GLY A 7 -7.19 -38.37 9.17
C GLY A 7 -6.00 -37.38 9.13
N THR A 8 -4.78 -37.90 8.97
CA THR A 8 -3.57 -37.07 8.84
C THR A 8 -3.42 -36.44 7.45
N ASP A 9 -3.90 -37.09 6.38
CA ASP A 9 -3.96 -36.48 5.03
C ASP A 9 -4.99 -35.34 4.97
N ILE A 10 -6.19 -35.54 5.54
CA ILE A 10 -7.22 -34.48 5.62
C ILE A 10 -6.69 -33.29 6.43
N GLY A 11 -6.09 -33.52 7.60
CA GLY A 11 -5.51 -32.46 8.42
C GLY A 11 -4.44 -31.65 7.68
N ARG A 12 -3.55 -32.32 6.93
CA ARG A 12 -2.53 -31.64 6.12
C ARG A 12 -3.14 -30.83 4.98
N ARG A 13 -4.15 -31.37 4.29
CA ARG A 13 -4.87 -30.68 3.22
C ARG A 13 -5.61 -29.45 3.74
N LEU A 14 -6.22 -29.55 4.92
CA LEU A 14 -6.90 -28.44 5.57
C LEU A 14 -5.91 -27.33 5.94
N ALA A 15 -4.80 -27.67 6.61
CA ALA A 15 -3.76 -26.68 6.97
C ALA A 15 -3.21 -25.95 5.73
N ARG A 16 -3.00 -26.67 4.63
CA ARG A 16 -2.57 -26.06 3.34
C ARG A 16 -3.65 -25.15 2.73
N LEU A 17 -4.92 -25.46 2.91
CA LEU A 17 -6.01 -24.59 2.48
C LEU A 17 -6.12 -23.35 3.36
N GLU A 18 -5.99 -23.49 4.67
CA GLU A 18 -5.98 -22.37 5.62
C GLU A 18 -4.82 -21.41 5.32
N GLU A 19 -3.62 -21.92 5.07
CA GLU A 19 -2.45 -21.12 4.68
C GLU A 19 -2.69 -20.36 3.38
N ARG A 20 -3.24 -21.02 2.36
CA ARG A 20 -3.54 -20.40 1.06
C ARG A 20 -4.66 -19.37 1.16
N THR A 21 -5.70 -19.64 1.94
CA THR A 21 -6.80 -18.70 2.17
C THR A 21 -6.31 -17.47 2.91
N ARG A 22 -5.51 -17.65 3.98
CA ARG A 22 -4.90 -16.54 4.72
C ARG A 22 -4.05 -15.65 3.80
N ALA A 23 -3.22 -16.24 2.94
CA ALA A 23 -2.41 -15.47 1.99
C ALA A 23 -3.28 -14.62 1.02
N LEU A 24 -4.41 -15.16 0.55
CA LEU A 24 -5.34 -14.42 -0.32
C LEU A 24 -6.09 -13.32 0.45
N GLU A 25 -6.46 -13.57 1.70
CA GLU A 25 -7.08 -12.57 2.58
C GLU A 25 -6.13 -11.42 2.88
N ASP A 26 -4.85 -11.72 3.11
CA ASP A 26 -3.80 -10.74 3.33
C ASP A 26 -3.55 -9.88 2.10
N GLU A 27 -3.39 -10.50 0.93
CA GLU A 27 -3.22 -9.78 -0.33
C GLU A 27 -4.38 -8.81 -0.59
N ARG A 28 -5.62 -9.26 -0.31
CA ARG A 28 -6.82 -8.44 -0.43
C ARG A 28 -6.86 -7.31 0.60
N GLU A 29 -6.49 -7.56 1.85
CA GLU A 29 -6.47 -6.54 2.90
C GLU A 29 -5.43 -5.46 2.59
N VAL A 30 -4.21 -5.84 2.22
CA VAL A 30 -3.15 -4.92 1.78
C VAL A 30 -3.59 -4.10 0.56
N THR A 31 -4.18 -4.76 -0.44
CA THR A 31 -4.69 -4.09 -1.64
C THR A 31 -5.77 -3.05 -1.29
N ARG A 32 -6.72 -3.42 -0.43
CA ARG A 32 -7.77 -2.51 0.05
C ARG A 32 -7.20 -1.33 0.82
N LEU A 33 -6.22 -1.58 1.68
CA LEU A 33 -5.56 -0.55 2.46
C LEU A 33 -4.90 0.48 1.53
N ILE A 34 -4.08 0.04 0.57
CA ILE A 34 -3.42 0.92 -0.40
C ILE A 34 -4.44 1.72 -1.23
N LEU A 35 -5.48 1.04 -1.73
CA LEU A 35 -6.50 1.68 -2.57
C LEU A 35 -7.46 2.59 -1.77
N SER A 36 -7.49 2.49 -0.45
CA SER A 36 -8.27 3.41 0.40
C SER A 36 -7.65 4.81 0.51
N TYR A 37 -6.33 4.94 0.26
CA TYR A 37 -5.62 6.22 0.38
C TYR A 37 -6.26 7.33 -0.46
N GLY A 38 -6.52 7.07 -1.75
CA GLY A 38 -7.07 8.08 -2.67
C GLY A 38 -8.41 8.64 -2.19
N PRO A 39 -9.45 7.81 -2.00
CA PRO A 39 -10.73 8.25 -1.47
C PRO A 39 -10.64 8.96 -0.10
N LEU A 40 -9.79 8.48 0.81
CA LEU A 40 -9.63 9.10 2.13
C LEU A 40 -8.93 10.47 2.06
N VAL A 41 -7.88 10.60 1.25
CA VAL A 41 -7.14 11.85 1.12
C VAL A 41 -7.94 12.91 0.36
N ASP A 42 -8.72 12.49 -0.65
CA ASP A 42 -9.58 13.39 -1.45
C ASP A 42 -10.85 13.82 -0.71
N SER A 43 -11.29 13.05 0.29
CA SER A 43 -12.39 13.44 1.19
C SER A 43 -11.93 14.25 2.40
N GLY A 44 -10.63 14.52 2.53
CA GLY A 44 -10.06 15.31 3.64
C GLY A 44 -10.04 14.56 4.99
N GLY A 45 -10.19 13.24 5.00
CA GLY A 45 -10.26 12.42 6.21
C GLY A 45 -8.89 12.23 6.88
N ALA A 46 -8.30 13.30 7.42
CA ALA A 46 -6.91 13.34 7.91
C ALA A 46 -6.54 12.21 8.89
N ASP A 47 -7.37 11.96 9.91
CA ASP A 47 -7.09 10.91 10.90
C ASP A 47 -7.23 9.51 10.31
N ALA A 48 -8.17 9.32 9.38
CA ALA A 48 -8.34 8.05 8.68
C ALA A 48 -7.18 7.78 7.72
N VAL A 49 -6.68 8.80 7.01
CA VAL A 49 -5.46 8.70 6.18
C VAL A 49 -4.26 8.33 7.04
N ALA A 50 -4.05 9.04 8.16
CA ALA A 50 -2.93 8.78 9.05
C ALA A 50 -3.00 7.37 9.65
N GLY A 51 -4.20 6.90 10.00
CA GLY A 51 -4.43 5.55 10.52
C GLY A 51 -4.12 4.40 9.55
N LEU A 52 -3.88 4.68 8.26
CA LEU A 52 -3.37 3.67 7.32
C LEU A 52 -1.90 3.31 7.59
N TRP A 53 -1.14 4.25 8.19
CA TRP A 53 0.26 4.05 8.56
C TRP A 53 0.39 3.45 9.95
N ASP A 54 1.52 2.75 10.16
CA ASP A 54 1.99 2.45 11.50
C ASP A 54 2.33 3.74 12.24
N THR A 55 2.44 3.68 13.58
CA THR A 55 2.62 4.87 14.44
C THR A 55 3.84 5.70 14.01
N ASP A 56 4.95 5.01 13.70
CA ASP A 56 6.21 5.59 13.22
C ASP A 56 6.37 5.50 11.68
N GLY A 57 5.26 5.27 10.97
CA GLY A 57 5.25 5.06 9.53
C GLY A 57 5.77 6.28 8.77
N VAL A 58 6.35 6.02 7.59
CA VAL A 58 6.97 7.05 6.76
C VAL A 58 6.22 7.20 5.45
N TYR A 59 6.04 8.45 5.03
CA TYR A 59 5.66 8.79 3.67
C TYR A 59 6.70 9.73 3.08
N ASP A 60 7.51 9.17 2.19
CA ASP A 60 8.56 9.86 1.43
C ASP A 60 8.06 10.10 -0.01
N VAL A 61 7.69 11.34 -0.32
CA VAL A 61 7.21 11.75 -1.65
C VAL A 61 8.08 12.88 -2.15
N ASP A 62 8.97 12.61 -3.12
CA ASP A 62 10.03 13.47 -3.68
C ASP A 62 10.39 14.75 -2.87
N GLU A 63 9.50 15.74 -2.81
CA GLU A 63 9.66 17.05 -2.17
C GLU A 63 9.42 17.09 -0.65
N LEU A 64 8.78 16.06 -0.07
CA LEU A 64 8.33 16.02 1.31
C LEU A 64 8.57 14.64 1.94
N LEU A 65 9.17 14.66 3.13
CA LEU A 65 9.33 13.49 3.99
C LEU A 65 8.47 13.67 5.24
N MET A 66 7.48 12.81 5.41
CA MET A 66 6.60 12.76 6.58
C MET A 66 6.95 11.54 7.43
N ARG A 67 7.13 11.75 8.72
CA ARG A 67 7.41 10.73 9.73
C ARG A 67 6.31 10.75 10.80
N GLY A 68 5.66 9.61 10.97
CA GLY A 68 4.58 9.41 11.92
C GLY A 68 3.24 9.97 11.45
N GLN A 69 2.20 9.50 12.13
CA GLN A 69 0.81 9.81 11.81
C GLN A 69 0.48 11.32 11.88
N ASP A 70 1.08 12.05 12.82
CA ASP A 70 0.83 13.49 13.00
C ASP A 70 1.22 14.31 11.76
N GLN A 71 2.38 14.03 11.16
CA GLN A 71 2.85 14.75 9.98
C GLN A 71 2.00 14.43 8.74
N ILE A 72 1.55 13.18 8.63
CA ILE A 72 0.65 12.74 7.55
C ILE A 72 -0.72 13.41 7.69
N ALA A 73 -1.29 13.42 8.90
CA ALA A 73 -2.56 14.09 9.16
C ALA A 73 -2.46 15.60 8.92
N ALA A 74 -1.34 16.23 9.32
CA ALA A 74 -1.09 17.65 9.07
C ALA A 74 -1.03 17.98 7.57
N MET A 75 -0.45 17.11 6.73
CA MET A 75 -0.44 17.28 5.28
C MET A 75 -1.87 17.33 4.72
N VAL A 76 -2.75 16.41 5.12
CA VAL A 76 -4.15 16.39 4.65
C VAL A 76 -4.90 17.64 5.09
N ARG A 77 -4.64 18.15 6.31
CA ARG A 77 -5.27 19.37 6.84
C ARG A 77 -4.71 20.66 6.26
N SER A 78 -3.57 20.62 5.57
CA SER A 78 -2.90 21.81 5.08
C SER A 78 -3.75 22.57 4.06
N ASP A 79 -3.61 23.90 4.02
CA ASP A 79 -4.29 24.75 3.04
C ASP A 79 -4.00 24.32 1.60
N ALA A 80 -2.78 23.82 1.34
CA ALA A 80 -2.40 23.31 0.02
C ALA A 80 -3.27 22.10 -0.38
N HIS A 81 -3.42 21.12 0.52
CA HIS A 81 -4.20 19.93 0.23
C HIS A 81 -5.71 20.21 0.21
N GLN A 82 -6.20 21.02 1.14
CA GLN A 82 -7.60 21.47 1.15
C GLN A 82 -7.93 22.28 -0.10
N GLY A 83 -6.98 23.06 -0.62
CA GLY A 83 -7.11 23.75 -1.90
C GLY A 83 -7.31 22.80 -3.08
N TRP A 84 -6.61 21.66 -3.14
CA TRP A 84 -6.84 20.65 -4.18
C TRP A 84 -8.22 20.02 -4.09
N ILE A 85 -8.68 19.71 -2.87
CA ILE A 85 -10.02 19.16 -2.64
C ILE A 85 -11.09 20.16 -3.12
N ALA A 86 -11.00 21.41 -2.66
CA ALA A 86 -11.96 22.45 -3.02
C ALA A 86 -11.94 22.80 -4.52
N GLY A 87 -10.77 22.72 -5.16
CA GLY A 87 -10.59 22.94 -6.60
C GLY A 87 -10.97 21.76 -7.48
N GLY A 88 -11.20 20.58 -6.90
CA GLY A 88 -11.42 19.34 -7.63
C GLY A 88 -10.11 18.60 -7.92
N CYS A 89 -9.92 17.46 -7.26
CA CYS A 89 -8.78 16.57 -7.49
C CYS A 89 -9.18 15.10 -7.43
N ALA A 90 -8.30 14.24 -7.95
CA ALA A 90 -8.36 12.80 -7.75
C ALA A 90 -6.95 12.24 -7.57
N HIS A 91 -6.68 11.64 -6.42
CA HIS A 91 -5.53 10.79 -6.16
C HIS A 91 -5.85 9.36 -6.62
N PHE A 92 -5.82 9.16 -7.93
CA PHE A 92 -6.16 7.88 -8.55
C PHE A 92 -5.01 6.88 -8.42
N ALA A 93 -5.23 5.79 -7.70
CA ALA A 93 -4.25 4.71 -7.54
C ALA A 93 -4.58 3.55 -8.50
N GLY A 94 -3.57 3.09 -9.25
CA GLY A 94 -3.68 1.84 -10.01
C GLY A 94 -3.61 0.61 -9.07
N PRO A 95 -4.09 -0.57 -9.53
CA PRO A 95 -4.02 -1.80 -8.76
C PRO A 95 -2.57 -2.12 -8.35
N PRO A 96 -2.28 -2.32 -7.05
CA PRO A 96 -0.94 -2.69 -6.61
C PRO A 96 -0.61 -4.14 -6.98
N ARG A 97 0.66 -4.41 -7.31
CA ARG A 97 1.21 -5.77 -7.22
C ARG A 97 1.68 -5.98 -5.79
N VAL A 98 1.08 -6.95 -5.10
CA VAL A 98 1.35 -7.25 -3.69
C VAL A 98 2.06 -8.59 -3.55
N THR A 99 3.00 -8.66 -2.63
CA THR A 99 3.69 -9.87 -2.21
C THR A 99 3.68 -9.93 -0.68
N VAL A 100 3.06 -10.96 -0.10
CA VAL A 100 2.97 -11.17 1.35
C VAL A 100 3.99 -12.23 1.79
N ALA A 101 4.69 -11.95 2.89
CA ALA A 101 5.72 -12.77 3.51
C ALA A 101 5.48 -12.86 5.03
N GLY A 102 4.62 -13.79 5.45
CA GLY A 102 4.25 -13.93 6.87
C GLY A 102 3.48 -12.71 7.37
N ASP A 103 4.13 -11.89 8.18
CA ASP A 103 3.57 -10.67 8.77
C ASP A 103 4.12 -9.38 8.14
N ASP A 104 4.94 -9.48 7.09
CA ASP A 104 5.37 -8.34 6.29
C ASP A 104 4.85 -8.46 4.84
N ALA A 105 4.70 -7.34 4.17
CA ALA A 105 4.32 -7.30 2.75
C ALA A 105 5.05 -6.18 2.01
N ILE A 106 5.31 -6.43 0.73
CA ILE A 106 5.81 -5.43 -0.21
C ILE A 106 4.76 -5.24 -1.29
N ALA A 107 4.55 -3.99 -1.70
CA ALA A 107 3.75 -3.70 -2.87
C ALA A 107 4.40 -2.64 -3.74
N VAL A 108 4.05 -2.65 -5.04
CA VAL A 108 4.33 -1.54 -5.95
C VAL A 108 3.09 -1.16 -6.72
N SER A 109 2.92 0.13 -6.98
CA SER A 109 1.77 0.65 -7.71
C SER A 109 2.09 1.96 -8.40
N TYR A 110 1.19 2.38 -9.28
CA TYR A 110 1.18 3.71 -9.84
C TYR A 110 0.12 4.57 -9.17
N SER A 111 0.37 5.88 -9.08
CA SER A 111 -0.66 6.86 -8.74
C SER A 111 -0.61 8.05 -9.69
N LEU A 112 -1.80 8.54 -10.04
CA LEU A 112 -2.03 9.73 -10.83
C LEU A 112 -2.71 10.77 -9.94
N MET A 113 -2.17 11.98 -9.89
CA MET A 113 -2.86 13.14 -9.34
C MET A 113 -3.48 13.90 -10.50
N VAL A 114 -4.80 13.85 -10.58
CA VAL A 114 -5.59 14.62 -11.54
C VAL A 114 -6.15 15.84 -10.82
N THR A 115 -6.06 17.01 -11.43
CA THR A 115 -6.67 18.26 -10.93
C THR A 115 -7.61 18.83 -11.98
N HIS A 116 -8.61 19.58 -11.53
CA HIS A 116 -9.46 20.35 -12.42
C HIS A 116 -8.89 21.76 -12.59
N GLU A 117 -8.64 22.16 -13.83
CA GLU A 117 -8.06 23.46 -14.21
C GLU A 117 -8.80 23.98 -15.46
N ASP A 118 -9.15 25.27 -15.48
CA ASP A 118 -9.68 26.00 -16.63
C ASP A 118 -10.66 25.22 -17.54
N GLY A 119 -11.67 24.59 -16.94
CA GLY A 119 -12.75 23.90 -17.65
C GLY A 119 -12.41 22.46 -18.09
N GLY A 120 -11.32 21.88 -17.61
CA GLY A 120 -10.93 20.50 -17.90
C GLY A 120 -10.16 19.81 -16.78
N PHE A 121 -9.85 18.53 -16.99
CA PHE A 121 -9.01 17.76 -16.08
C PHE A 121 -7.60 17.64 -16.65
N VAL A 122 -6.59 17.88 -15.81
CA VAL A 122 -5.18 17.74 -16.16
C VAL A 122 -4.50 16.71 -15.28
N LEU A 123 -3.55 15.97 -15.86
CA LEU A 123 -2.68 15.09 -15.10
C LEU A 123 -1.54 15.93 -14.50
N ARG A 124 -1.64 16.24 -13.21
CA ARG A 124 -0.65 17.04 -12.48
C ARG A 124 0.58 16.25 -12.08
N ARG A 125 0.41 14.97 -11.72
CA ARG A 125 1.53 14.10 -11.31
C ARG A 125 1.28 12.64 -11.65
N ALA A 126 2.27 11.98 -12.24
CA ALA A 126 2.31 10.53 -12.40
C ALA A 126 3.48 9.96 -11.56
N THR A 127 3.22 8.95 -10.74
CA THR A 127 4.16 8.53 -9.68
C THR A 127 4.27 7.02 -9.59
N ALA A 128 5.50 6.50 -9.45
CA ALA A 128 5.79 5.15 -8.99
C ALA A 128 5.79 5.11 -7.47
N ASN A 129 5.11 4.12 -6.88
CA ASN A 129 5.04 3.91 -5.44
C ASN A 129 5.61 2.54 -5.08
N HIS A 130 6.42 2.52 -4.03
CA HIS A 130 6.85 1.31 -3.34
C HIS A 130 6.35 1.37 -1.90
N TRP A 131 5.80 0.25 -1.43
CA TRP A 131 5.15 0.13 -0.13
C TRP A 131 5.80 -1.00 0.64
N THR A 132 6.17 -0.75 1.90
CA THR A 132 6.40 -1.81 2.88
C THR A 132 5.29 -1.75 3.92
N LEU A 133 4.74 -2.90 4.27
CA LEU A 133 3.63 -3.03 5.20
C LEU A 133 3.94 -4.12 6.21
N ARG A 134 3.30 -4.01 7.37
CA ARG A 134 3.36 -5.01 8.43
C ARG A 134 1.97 -5.31 8.97
N ARG A 135 1.72 -6.56 9.35
CA ARG A 135 0.54 -6.96 10.10
C ARG A 135 0.69 -6.54 11.56
N THR A 136 -0.35 -5.92 12.08
CA THR A 136 -0.51 -5.63 13.50
C THR A 136 -1.67 -6.46 14.07
N ASP A 137 -1.86 -6.40 15.39
CA ASP A 137 -3.02 -7.01 16.06
C ASP A 137 -4.37 -6.47 15.56
N THR A 138 -4.36 -5.32 14.86
CA THR A 138 -5.56 -4.64 14.33
C THR A 138 -5.57 -4.56 12.80
N GLY A 139 -4.84 -5.45 12.14
CA GLY A 139 -4.74 -5.54 10.67
C GLY A 139 -3.45 -4.94 10.10
N TRP A 140 -3.35 -4.91 8.77
CA TRP A 140 -2.18 -4.41 8.08
C TRP A 140 -2.01 -2.88 8.23
N ARG A 141 -0.77 -2.40 8.24
CA ARG A 141 -0.41 -0.97 8.27
C ARG A 141 0.78 -0.67 7.36
N ILE A 142 0.83 0.54 6.81
CA ILE A 142 1.95 1.03 6.01
C ILE A 142 3.11 1.38 6.94
N VAL A 143 4.26 0.73 6.75
CA VAL A 143 5.51 1.08 7.41
C VAL A 143 6.21 2.18 6.64
N ASN A 144 6.33 2.02 5.32
CA ASN A 144 6.90 3.04 4.46
C ASN A 144 6.20 3.09 3.11
N ARG A 145 5.89 4.29 2.64
CA ARG A 145 5.53 4.57 1.25
C ARG A 145 6.60 5.49 0.67
N THR A 146 7.33 5.00 -0.33
CA THR A 146 8.24 5.81 -1.13
C THR A 146 7.61 6.08 -2.49
N ALA A 147 7.48 7.35 -2.85
CA ALA A 147 6.86 7.85 -4.05
C ALA A 147 7.85 8.68 -4.86
N ARG A 148 8.03 8.34 -6.13
CA ARG A 148 8.88 9.08 -7.07
C ARG A 148 8.14 9.36 -8.36
N VAL A 149 8.20 10.60 -8.83
CA VAL A 149 7.55 11.05 -10.07
C VAL A 149 8.16 10.34 -11.29
N LEU A 150 7.32 10.04 -12.29
CA LEU A 150 7.70 9.39 -13.53
C LEU A 150 8.20 10.43 -14.55
N ASP A 151 9.34 11.04 -14.27
CA ASP A 151 9.95 12.13 -15.06
C ASP A 151 11.23 11.72 -15.83
N GLY A 152 11.50 10.42 -15.90
CA GLY A 152 12.65 9.85 -16.60
C GLY A 152 13.89 9.62 -15.73
N ARG A 153 13.86 10.02 -14.45
CA ARG A 153 14.92 9.70 -13.49
C ARG A 153 14.95 8.19 -13.15
N PRO A 154 16.13 7.60 -12.86
CA PRO A 154 16.28 6.15 -12.64
C PRO A 154 15.63 5.61 -11.36
N GLU A 155 15.31 6.47 -10.39
CA GLU A 155 14.76 6.07 -9.09
C GLU A 155 13.38 5.45 -9.22
N SER A 156 12.51 6.00 -10.08
CA SER A 156 11.15 5.51 -10.29
C SER A 156 11.09 4.09 -10.88
N PRO A 157 11.80 3.76 -11.98
CA PRO A 157 11.86 2.38 -12.46
C PRO A 157 12.57 1.44 -11.48
N ALA A 158 13.58 1.90 -10.74
CA ALA A 158 14.25 1.09 -9.72
C ALA A 158 13.30 0.71 -8.56
N LEU A 159 12.47 1.64 -8.09
CA LEU A 159 11.45 1.37 -7.07
C LEU A 159 10.45 0.30 -7.53
N LEU A 160 9.96 0.40 -8.76
CA LEU A 160 9.03 -0.58 -9.32
C LEU A 160 9.68 -1.95 -9.45
N ALA A 161 10.91 -2.01 -9.98
CA ALA A 161 11.65 -3.26 -10.12
C ALA A 161 11.89 -3.93 -8.76
N SER A 162 12.27 -3.15 -7.74
CA SER A 162 12.57 -3.68 -6.41
C SER A 162 11.39 -4.45 -5.81
N GLY A 163 10.15 -3.94 -5.94
CA GLY A 163 8.97 -4.60 -5.37
C GLY A 163 8.38 -5.72 -6.24
N VAL A 164 8.61 -5.72 -7.56
CA VAL A 164 8.23 -6.85 -8.43
C VAL A 164 9.20 -8.02 -8.28
N SER A 165 10.51 -7.73 -8.16
CA SER A 165 11.59 -8.71 -8.14
C SER A 165 11.86 -9.31 -6.76
N THR A 166 11.39 -8.71 -5.66
CA THR A 166 11.39 -9.38 -4.35
C THR A 166 10.50 -10.62 -4.40
N ALA A 167 11.13 -11.76 -4.71
CA ALA A 167 10.65 -13.04 -4.24
C ALA A 167 10.77 -13.03 -2.70
N VAL A 168 9.70 -13.43 -2.02
CA VAL A 168 9.79 -13.76 -0.59
C VAL A 168 10.90 -14.79 -0.43
N PRO A 169 11.87 -14.60 0.48
CA PRO A 169 12.77 -15.69 0.83
C PRO A 169 11.89 -16.84 1.31
N ASN A 170 11.76 -17.90 0.51
CA ASN A 170 11.22 -19.15 0.98
C ASN A 170 12.11 -19.55 2.15
N GLY A 171 11.57 -19.52 3.37
CA GLY A 171 12.28 -20.00 4.54
C GLY A 171 12.74 -21.43 4.25
N GLU A 172 14.04 -21.61 4.06
CA GLU A 172 14.69 -22.91 4.16
C GLU A 172 14.46 -23.37 5.60
N ARG A 173 13.50 -24.28 5.76
CA ARG A 173 13.40 -25.09 6.97
C ARG A 173 14.51 -26.14 6.89
N ALA A 174 15.56 -25.93 7.67
CA ALA A 174 16.37 -27.01 8.21
C ALA A 174 15.55 -27.78 9.26
#